data_AF-A0A5E4ED41-F1
#
_entry.id   AF-A0A5E4ED41-F1
#
_cell.length_a   1.000
_cell.length_b   1.000
_cell.length_c   1.000
_cell.angle_alpha   90.00
_cell.angle_beta   90.00
_cell.angle_gamma   90.00
#
_symmetry.space_group_name_H-M   'P 1'
#
loop_
_entity.id
_entity.type
_entity.pdbx_description
1 polymer ?
#
loop_
_entity_poly.entity_id
_entity_poly.type
_entity_poly.pdbx_seq_one_letter_code
_entity_poly.pdbx_strand_id
1 'polypeptide(L)'
;MAEEASTKRPLKIVAGADSFGCSLKDALVSHLRSLNIDVEDLGTSSYYSIAADVGRRVSSSSNGAVETRGLVACGTGVGVAIFANKFPGVFAATCLNPSEAQNARSINNSNVLAVSGMSTAPDSAIEILDTWLNTPFKSPCPASDSKPWPPEIETFLDNSIKEMPKIGAEEEKQAALGLEEASCTLCCLVKNRKLNPIDIIPGGSMKILRETPTSAIVRFKAGSVEPAHHHTFGHDLVVLEGKKSVWNLTKKARYDLGVGDYLFTPAGDSHRVKYYEDTEFFIKWEGQWDMFFDEELEAAHKAVAQELENGSN
;
A
#
# COMPACT_ATOMS: atom_id res chain seq x y z
N MET A 1 -24.75 40.73 -10.58
CA MET A 1 -23.98 40.08 -9.51
C MET A 1 -24.87 39.00 -8.94
N ALA A 2 -24.76 37.79 -9.48
CA ALA A 2 -25.53 36.64 -9.00
C ALA A 2 -24.70 36.00 -7.88
N GLU A 3 -25.26 35.98 -6.69
CA GLU A 3 -24.74 35.28 -5.52
C GLU A 3 -24.78 33.77 -5.83
N GLU A 4 -23.61 33.14 -5.97
CA GLU A 4 -23.50 31.69 -6.16
C GLU A 4 -24.02 31.01 -4.89
N ALA A 5 -25.26 30.55 -4.94
CA ALA A 5 -25.83 29.70 -3.91
C ALA A 5 -24.99 28.42 -3.79
N SER A 6 -24.23 28.33 -2.70
CA SER A 6 -23.44 27.15 -2.34
C SER A 6 -24.36 25.92 -2.28
N THR A 7 -24.26 25.05 -3.29
CA THR A 7 -25.00 23.79 -3.33
C THR A 7 -24.46 22.88 -2.23
N LYS A 8 -25.13 22.87 -1.08
CA LYS A 8 -24.78 22.03 0.08
C LYS A 8 -24.82 20.56 -0.37
N ARG A 9 -23.67 19.88 -0.32
CA ARG A 9 -23.60 18.45 -0.63
C ARG A 9 -24.58 17.67 0.28
N PRO A 10 -25.25 16.62 -0.23
CA PRO A 10 -26.03 15.74 0.63
C PRO A 10 -25.14 15.20 1.74
N LEU A 11 -25.66 15.19 2.97
CA LEU A 11 -24.94 14.80 4.18
C LEU A 11 -25.30 13.35 4.55
N LYS A 12 -24.27 12.54 4.83
CA LYS A 12 -24.38 11.21 5.40
C LYS A 12 -23.65 11.14 6.74
N ILE A 13 -24.27 10.53 7.74
CA ILE A 13 -23.68 10.27 9.06
C ILE A 13 -23.41 8.79 9.23
N VAL A 14 -22.18 8.44 9.61
CA VAL A 14 -21.81 7.08 10.04
C VAL A 14 -21.80 7.05 11.55
N ALA A 15 -22.67 6.24 12.15
CA ALA A 15 -22.87 6.18 13.60
C ALA A 15 -22.37 4.86 14.20
N GLY A 16 -21.86 4.90 15.43
CA GLY A 16 -21.50 3.70 16.18
C GLY A 16 -21.27 3.97 17.66
N ALA A 17 -21.39 2.95 18.50
CA ALA A 17 -21.21 3.10 19.95
C ALA A 17 -20.63 1.87 20.64
N ASP A 18 -20.16 2.04 21.87
CA ASP A 18 -20.02 0.92 22.81
C ASP A 18 -21.29 0.71 23.64
N SER A 19 -21.28 -0.27 24.55
CA SER A 19 -22.43 -0.57 25.40
C SER A 19 -22.81 0.56 26.37
N PHE A 20 -21.90 1.47 26.70
CA PHE A 20 -22.20 2.62 27.55
C PHE A 20 -22.77 3.80 26.74
N GLY A 21 -22.48 3.87 25.44
CA GLY A 21 -22.97 4.93 24.55
C GLY A 21 -24.19 4.56 23.70
N CYS A 22 -24.60 3.29 23.64
CA CYS A 22 -25.57 2.79 22.67
C CYS A 22 -26.92 3.51 22.73
N SER A 23 -27.50 3.67 23.93
CA SER A 23 -28.78 4.35 24.11
C SER A 23 -28.75 5.81 23.65
N LEU A 24 -27.61 6.50 23.85
CA LEU A 24 -27.45 7.88 23.43
C LEU A 24 -27.30 7.97 21.91
N LYS A 25 -26.50 7.07 21.32
CA LYS A 25 -26.36 6.95 19.86
C LYS A 25 -27.71 6.66 19.19
N ASP A 26 -28.53 5.76 19.73
CA ASP A 26 -29.85 5.44 19.17
C ASP A 26 -30.81 6.64 19.16
N ALA A 27 -30.81 7.45 20.23
CA ALA A 27 -31.60 8.68 20.29
C ALA A 27 -31.14 9.68 19.21
N LEU A 28 -29.84 9.88 19.06
CA LEU A 28 -29.27 10.79 18.06
C LEU A 28 -29.47 10.29 16.62
N VAL A 29 -29.35 8.99 16.37
CA VAL A 29 -29.66 8.38 15.07
C VAL A 29 -31.13 8.60 14.70
N SER A 30 -32.03 8.45 15.67
CA SER A 30 -33.47 8.71 15.47
C SER A 30 -33.73 10.18 15.13
N HIS A 31 -33.08 11.10 15.84
CA HIS A 31 -33.16 12.54 15.56
C HIS A 31 -32.64 12.89 14.15
N LEU A 32 -31.44 12.40 13.78
CA LEU A 32 -30.87 12.59 12.44
C LEU A 32 -31.81 12.12 11.32
N ARG A 33 -32.41 10.93 11.49
CA ARG A 33 -33.37 10.39 10.53
C ARG A 33 -34.63 11.25 10.44
N SER A 34 -35.08 11.84 11.54
CA SER A 34 -36.22 12.80 11.53
C SER A 34 -35.93 14.07 10.73
N LEU A 35 -34.66 14.45 10.61
CA LEU A 35 -34.18 15.56 9.78
C LEU A 35 -33.94 15.16 8.31
N ASN A 36 -34.30 13.94 7.90
CA ASN A 36 -34.03 13.37 6.58
C ASN A 36 -32.53 13.30 6.22
N ILE A 37 -31.65 13.15 7.22
CA ILE A 37 -30.22 12.91 7.01
C ILE A 37 -30.01 11.40 6.83
N ASP A 38 -29.19 11.01 5.85
CA ASP A 38 -28.82 9.59 5.66
C ASP A 38 -27.91 9.13 6.80
N VAL A 39 -28.25 8.00 7.43
CA VAL A 39 -27.51 7.47 8.58
C VAL A 39 -27.19 5.99 8.40
N GLU A 40 -25.89 5.70 8.27
CA GLU A 40 -25.34 4.35 8.36
C GLU A 40 -24.99 4.04 9.82
N ASP A 41 -25.86 3.30 10.49
CA ASP A 41 -25.66 2.86 11.88
C ASP A 41 -24.93 1.52 11.90
N LEU A 42 -23.67 1.53 12.35
CA LEU A 42 -22.82 0.34 12.48
C LEU A 42 -23.13 -0.49 13.73
N GLY A 43 -24.04 -0.01 14.58
CA GLY A 43 -24.47 -0.69 15.80
C GLY A 43 -23.51 -0.50 16.96
N THR A 44 -23.39 -1.55 17.77
CA THR A 44 -22.67 -1.53 19.05
C THR A 44 -21.57 -2.57 19.09
N SER A 45 -20.35 -2.18 19.45
CA SER A 45 -19.19 -3.07 19.59
C SER A 45 -18.20 -2.50 20.63
N SER A 46 -16.99 -3.05 20.74
CA SER A 46 -15.95 -2.45 21.57
C SER A 46 -15.60 -1.03 21.08
N TYR A 47 -15.36 -0.12 22.02
CA TYR A 47 -15.20 1.31 21.73
C TYR A 47 -14.07 1.59 20.72
N TYR A 48 -12.98 0.82 20.75
CA TYR A 48 -11.87 0.96 19.81
C TYR A 48 -12.18 0.42 18.41
N SER A 49 -12.93 -0.69 18.31
CA SER A 49 -13.28 -1.29 17.02
C SER A 49 -14.33 -0.46 16.29
N ILE A 50 -15.40 -0.07 16.99
CA ILE A 50 -16.50 0.68 16.39
C ILE A 50 -16.05 2.06 15.93
N ALA A 51 -15.24 2.75 16.75
CA ALA A 51 -14.69 4.04 16.40
C ALA A 51 -13.73 3.96 15.22
N ALA A 52 -12.95 2.87 15.12
CA ALA A 52 -12.07 2.64 13.99
C ALA A 52 -12.86 2.42 12.69
N ASP A 53 -13.97 1.69 12.74
CA ASP A 53 -14.83 1.46 11.58
C ASP A 53 -15.57 2.73 11.11
N VAL A 54 -15.97 3.60 12.04
CA VAL A 54 -16.50 4.94 11.73
C VAL A 54 -15.40 5.81 11.12
N GLY A 55 -14.24 5.91 11.76
CA GLY A 55 -13.10 6.69 11.29
C GLY A 55 -12.65 6.28 9.87
N ARG A 56 -12.58 4.97 9.59
CA ARG A 56 -12.23 4.44 8.27
C ARG A 56 -13.20 4.91 7.18
N ARG A 57 -14.51 4.85 7.44
CA ARG A 57 -15.55 5.26 6.47
C ARG A 57 -15.51 6.76 6.21
N VAL A 58 -15.37 7.56 7.26
CA VAL A 58 -15.25 9.03 7.15
C VAL A 58 -14.00 9.41 6.36
N SER A 59 -12.84 8.83 6.70
CA SER A 59 -11.57 9.04 6.00
C SER A 59 -11.66 8.72 4.49
N SER A 60 -12.21 7.55 4.16
CA SER A 60 -12.33 7.09 2.77
C SER A 60 -13.30 7.89 1.89
N SER A 61 -14.18 8.70 2.50
CA SER A 61 -15.25 9.43 1.81
C SER A 61 -14.91 10.90 1.52
N SER A 62 -13.69 11.36 1.86
CA SER A 62 -13.29 12.78 1.83
C SER A 62 -13.45 13.48 0.47
N ASN A 63 -13.41 12.74 -0.64
CA ASN A 63 -13.51 13.27 -2.02
C ASN A 63 -14.84 12.93 -2.72
N GLY A 64 -15.86 12.48 -1.98
CA GLY A 64 -17.16 12.12 -2.55
C GLY A 64 -18.06 13.32 -2.86
N ALA A 65 -19.04 13.09 -3.75
CA ALA A 65 -20.16 14.01 -3.99
C ALA A 65 -21.08 14.15 -2.76
N VAL A 66 -21.06 13.16 -1.87
CA VAL A 66 -21.73 13.15 -0.56
C VAL A 66 -20.74 13.55 0.50
N GLU A 67 -21.13 14.46 1.39
CA GLU A 67 -20.35 14.78 2.58
C GLU A 67 -20.59 13.71 3.65
N THR A 68 -19.55 12.96 4.01
CA THR A 68 -19.65 11.94 5.06
C THR A 68 -19.03 12.45 6.36
N ARG A 69 -19.81 12.39 7.44
CA ARG A 69 -19.40 12.75 8.80
C ARG A 69 -19.67 11.57 9.75
N GLY A 70 -19.06 11.58 10.94
CA GLY A 70 -19.22 10.51 11.93
C GLY A 70 -19.90 10.95 13.22
N LEU A 71 -20.57 10.01 13.88
CA LEU A 71 -21.10 10.13 15.22
C LEU A 71 -20.67 8.91 16.04
N VAL A 72 -19.97 9.12 17.15
CA VAL A 72 -19.55 8.03 18.04
C VAL A 72 -19.97 8.30 19.48
N ALA A 73 -20.31 7.25 20.21
CA ALA A 73 -20.67 7.36 21.63
C ALA A 73 -19.99 6.27 22.46
N CYS A 74 -19.46 6.64 23.61
CA CYS A 74 -19.08 5.70 24.65
C CYS A 74 -19.31 6.28 26.04
N GLY A 75 -18.86 5.60 27.10
CA GLY A 75 -19.02 6.08 28.47
C GLY A 75 -18.63 7.55 28.66
N THR A 76 -17.42 7.95 28.24
CA THR A 76 -16.92 9.34 28.35
C THR A 76 -16.85 10.09 27.02
N GLY A 77 -17.08 9.43 25.90
CA GLY A 77 -16.82 9.95 24.54
C GLY A 77 -15.33 10.02 24.14
N VAL A 78 -14.42 10.13 25.11
CA VAL A 78 -12.97 10.32 24.85
C VAL A 78 -12.35 9.12 24.13
N GLY A 79 -12.65 7.89 24.58
CA GLY A 79 -12.06 6.68 24.00
C GLY A 79 -12.39 6.54 22.52
N VAL A 80 -13.66 6.70 22.15
CA VAL A 80 -14.08 6.61 20.74
C VAL A 80 -13.49 7.74 19.90
N ALA A 81 -13.34 8.95 20.44
CA ALA A 81 -12.67 10.04 19.72
C ALA A 81 -11.21 9.71 19.42
N ILE A 82 -10.46 9.17 20.39
CA ILE A 82 -9.04 8.79 20.21
C ILE A 82 -8.88 7.77 19.08
N PHE A 83 -9.72 6.73 19.04
CA PHE A 83 -9.61 5.67 18.04
C PHE A 83 -10.13 6.08 16.66
N ALA A 84 -11.16 6.94 16.58
CA ALA A 84 -11.60 7.51 15.31
C ALA A 84 -10.50 8.40 14.67
N ASN A 85 -9.80 9.19 15.48
CA ASN A 85 -8.70 10.07 15.04
C ASN A 85 -7.45 9.32 14.52
N LYS A 86 -7.39 7.99 14.61
CA LYS A 86 -6.29 7.20 14.03
C LYS A 86 -6.34 7.13 12.51
N PHE A 87 -7.43 7.55 11.89
CA PHE A 87 -7.62 7.48 10.45
C PHE A 87 -7.31 8.82 9.78
N PRO A 88 -6.56 8.84 8.66
CA PRO A 88 -6.16 10.09 8.00
C PRO A 88 -7.34 10.99 7.66
N GLY A 89 -7.22 12.28 7.98
CA GLY A 89 -8.26 13.27 7.73
C GLY A 89 -9.51 13.15 8.62
N VAL A 90 -9.46 12.33 9.67
CA VAL A 90 -10.50 12.31 10.71
C VAL A 90 -10.12 13.26 11.83
N PHE A 91 -11.06 14.15 12.16
CA PHE A 91 -10.98 15.10 13.26
C PHE A 91 -12.20 14.89 14.16
N ALA A 92 -12.06 13.95 15.09
CA ALA A 92 -13.05 13.60 16.09
C ALA A 92 -12.87 14.44 17.36
N ALA A 93 -13.95 15.05 17.84
CA ALA A 93 -13.96 15.83 19.07
C ALA A 93 -15.04 15.32 20.03
N THR A 94 -14.68 15.16 21.30
CA THR A 94 -15.67 14.89 22.36
C THR A 94 -16.29 16.21 22.81
N CYS A 95 -17.62 16.29 22.79
CA CYS A 95 -18.35 17.48 23.22
C CYS A 95 -19.38 17.10 24.28
N LEU A 96 -19.35 17.81 25.41
CA LEU A 96 -20.24 17.61 26.55
C LEU A 96 -21.35 18.68 26.62
N ASN A 97 -21.25 19.74 25.82
CA ASN A 97 -22.24 20.82 25.74
C ASN A 97 -22.22 21.51 24.36
N PRO A 98 -23.27 22.28 24.00
CA PRO A 98 -23.36 22.97 22.71
C PRO A 98 -22.18 23.90 22.41
N SER A 99 -21.68 24.62 23.42
CA SER A 99 -20.55 25.54 23.27
C SER A 99 -19.27 24.84 22.79
N GLU A 100 -18.99 23.64 23.31
CA GLU A 100 -17.88 22.79 22.86
C GLU A 100 -18.09 22.29 21.44
N ALA A 101 -19.32 21.89 21.08
CA ALA A 101 -19.66 21.47 19.72
C ALA A 101 -19.45 22.59 18.70
N GLN A 102 -19.83 23.82 19.06
CA GLN A 102 -19.63 25.00 18.22
C GLN A 102 -18.14 25.31 18.04
N ASN A 103 -17.36 25.31 19.12
CA ASN A 103 -15.91 25.49 19.07
C ASN A 103 -15.24 24.41 18.20
N ALA A 104 -15.61 23.15 18.38
CA ALA A 104 -15.03 22.02 17.64
C ALA A 104 -15.29 22.09 16.14
N ARG A 105 -16.43 22.66 15.71
CA ARG A 105 -16.71 22.89 14.28
C ARG A 105 -16.03 24.13 13.74
N SER A 106 -16.10 25.24 14.46
CA SER A 106 -15.54 26.51 14.01
C SER A 106 -14.01 26.47 13.89
N ILE A 107 -13.34 25.87 14.88
CA ILE A 107 -11.88 25.90 15.00
C ILE A 107 -11.23 24.70 14.33
N ASN A 108 -11.76 23.50 14.56
CA ASN A 108 -11.10 22.26 14.13
C ASN A 108 -11.72 21.66 12.86
N ASN A 109 -12.84 22.23 12.40
CA ASN A 109 -13.67 21.64 11.34
C ASN A 109 -13.94 20.14 11.60
N SER A 110 -14.17 19.78 12.87
CA SER A 110 -14.33 18.36 13.28
C SER A 110 -15.37 17.65 12.43
N ASN A 111 -15.02 16.51 11.84
CA ASN A 111 -15.89 15.73 10.96
C ASN A 111 -16.44 14.47 11.65
N VAL A 112 -16.07 14.23 12.91
CA VAL A 112 -16.67 13.22 13.78
C VAL A 112 -17.03 13.85 15.12
N LEU A 113 -18.29 13.71 15.53
CA LEU A 113 -18.75 14.10 16.86
C LEU A 113 -18.67 12.89 17.80
N ALA A 114 -18.04 13.06 18.97
CA ALA A 114 -18.05 12.07 20.04
C ALA A 114 -18.87 12.59 21.24
N VAL A 115 -19.75 11.75 21.80
CA VAL A 115 -20.61 12.09 22.93
C VAL A 115 -20.45 11.12 24.11
N SER A 116 -20.73 11.62 25.32
CA SER A 116 -20.57 10.89 26.59
C SER A 116 -21.90 10.30 27.05
N GLY A 117 -22.01 8.97 27.04
CA GLY A 117 -23.19 8.26 27.57
C GLY A 117 -23.34 8.37 29.09
N MET A 118 -22.27 8.68 29.84
CA MET A 118 -22.32 8.83 31.31
C MET A 118 -22.56 10.27 31.76
N SER A 119 -22.31 11.26 30.90
CA SER A 119 -22.33 12.68 31.30
C SER A 119 -23.37 13.51 30.55
N THR A 120 -23.98 12.97 29.49
CA THR A 120 -24.88 13.73 28.62
C THR A 120 -26.24 13.04 28.52
N ALA A 121 -27.30 13.75 28.88
CA ALA A 121 -28.68 13.30 28.70
C ALA A 121 -29.09 13.37 27.20
N PRO A 122 -30.08 12.56 26.75
CA PRO A 122 -30.50 12.54 25.34
C PRO A 122 -30.87 13.91 24.76
N ASP A 123 -31.66 14.72 25.47
CA ASP A 123 -32.06 16.05 24.99
C ASP A 123 -30.86 16.98 24.82
N SER A 124 -29.95 16.99 25.80
CA SER A 124 -28.70 17.76 25.70
C SER A 124 -27.79 17.25 24.58
N ALA A 125 -27.76 15.94 24.32
CA ALA A 125 -27.00 15.38 23.21
C ALA A 125 -27.57 15.79 21.86
N ILE A 126 -28.90 15.91 21.74
CA ILE A 126 -29.55 16.44 20.54
C ILE A 126 -29.14 17.91 20.32
N GLU A 127 -29.15 18.74 21.37
CA GLU A 127 -28.68 20.14 21.27
C GLU A 127 -27.21 20.25 20.84
N ILE A 128 -26.33 19.38 21.38
CA ILE A 128 -24.92 19.28 20.98
C ILE A 128 -24.82 18.90 19.50
N LEU A 129 -25.54 17.87 19.07
CA LEU A 129 -25.53 17.40 17.69
C LEU A 129 -26.03 18.46 16.72
N ASP A 130 -27.15 19.11 17.02
CA ASP A 130 -27.72 20.16 16.17
C ASP A 130 -26.78 21.35 16.07
N THR A 131 -26.16 21.74 17.18
CA THR A 131 -25.15 22.80 17.18
C THR A 131 -23.96 22.43 16.30
N TRP A 132 -23.48 21.19 16.41
CA TRP A 132 -22.37 20.68 15.61
C TRP A 132 -22.71 20.56 14.11
N LEU A 133 -23.91 20.13 13.76
CA LEU A 133 -24.36 20.05 12.37
C LEU A 133 -24.47 21.43 11.71
N ASN A 134 -24.99 22.40 12.47
CA ASN A 134 -25.33 23.73 11.95
C ASN A 134 -24.18 24.73 12.01
N THR A 135 -23.09 24.45 12.71
CA THR A 135 -21.95 25.36 12.83
C THR A 135 -20.99 25.26 11.62
N PRO A 136 -20.85 26.33 10.81
CA PRO A 136 -19.88 26.39 9.73
C PRO A 136 -18.44 26.49 10.25
N PHE A 137 -17.48 26.08 9.43
CA PHE A 137 -16.06 26.30 9.73
C PHE A 137 -15.74 27.80 9.78
N LYS A 138 -14.87 28.23 10.70
CA LYS A 138 -14.50 29.63 10.96
C LYS A 138 -15.66 30.56 11.35
N SER A 139 -16.83 30.04 11.72
CA SER A 139 -17.91 30.91 12.22
C SER A 139 -17.58 31.47 13.61
N PRO A 140 -18.15 32.62 14.02
CA PRO A 140 -18.07 33.06 15.40
C PRO A 140 -18.50 31.95 16.39
N CYS A 141 -17.75 31.80 17.47
CA CYS A 141 -18.00 30.77 18.48
C CYS A 141 -17.57 31.27 19.87
N PRO A 142 -17.87 30.52 20.95
CA PRO A 142 -17.53 30.95 22.31
C PRO A 142 -16.05 31.29 22.50
N ALA A 143 -15.14 30.56 21.85
CA ALA A 143 -13.70 30.84 21.91
C ALA A 143 -13.27 32.17 21.24
N SER A 144 -14.10 32.75 20.38
CA SER A 144 -13.88 34.06 19.76
C SER A 144 -14.71 35.17 20.43
N ASP A 145 -15.24 34.93 21.64
CA ASP A 145 -16.27 35.76 22.28
C ASP A 145 -17.48 36.01 21.36
N SER A 146 -17.82 35.03 20.51
CA SER A 146 -18.85 35.11 19.49
C SER A 146 -18.65 36.25 18.47
N LYS A 147 -17.40 36.66 18.22
CA LYS A 147 -17.02 37.63 17.19
C LYS A 147 -16.39 36.95 15.98
N PRO A 148 -16.37 37.60 14.80
CA PRO A 148 -15.59 37.12 13.66
C PRO A 148 -14.12 36.95 14.02
N TRP A 149 -13.46 35.96 13.42
CA TRP A 149 -12.05 35.75 13.61
C TRP A 149 -11.24 36.91 13.01
N PRO A 150 -10.16 37.38 13.68
CA PRO A 150 -9.22 38.30 13.06
C PRO A 150 -8.63 37.69 11.77
N PRO A 151 -8.25 38.50 10.76
CA PRO A 151 -7.74 37.99 9.48
C PRO A 151 -6.54 37.03 9.61
N GLU A 152 -5.68 37.27 10.61
CA GLU A 152 -4.54 36.39 10.93
C GLU A 152 -5.00 34.99 11.37
N ILE A 153 -6.06 34.92 12.19
CA ILE A 153 -6.63 33.67 12.66
C ILE A 153 -7.42 32.97 11.55
N GLU A 154 -8.15 33.70 10.72
CA GLU A 154 -8.81 33.10 9.54
C GLU A 154 -7.80 32.43 8.62
N THR A 155 -6.67 33.10 8.37
CA THR A 155 -5.58 32.56 7.55
C THR A 155 -4.96 31.33 8.20
N PHE A 156 -4.73 31.35 9.52
CA PHE A 156 -4.28 30.19 10.28
C PHE A 156 -5.24 29.00 10.15
N LEU A 157 -6.55 29.24 10.28
CA LEU A 157 -7.57 28.20 10.15
C LEU A 157 -7.65 27.63 8.73
N ASP A 158 -7.49 28.45 7.69
CA ASP A 158 -7.45 27.96 6.30
C ASP A 158 -6.23 27.07 6.03
N ASN A 159 -5.09 27.41 6.63
CA ASN A 159 -3.87 26.60 6.53
C ASN A 159 -3.98 25.31 7.35
N SER A 160 -4.63 25.36 8.51
CA SER A 160 -4.73 24.21 9.41
C SER A 160 -5.41 23.00 8.76
N ILE A 161 -6.43 23.21 7.91
CA ILE A 161 -7.11 22.11 7.18
C ILE A 161 -6.17 21.38 6.23
N LYS A 162 -5.16 22.08 5.70
CA LYS A 162 -4.14 21.50 4.81
C LYS A 162 -2.99 20.86 5.59
N GLU A 163 -2.66 21.41 6.76
CA GLU A 163 -1.52 20.99 7.57
C GLU A 163 -1.87 19.83 8.51
N MET A 164 -3.00 19.88 9.21
CA MET A 164 -3.41 18.87 10.20
C MET A 164 -3.40 17.43 9.65
N PRO A 165 -3.90 17.12 8.43
CA PRO A 165 -3.85 15.76 7.88
C PRO A 165 -2.42 15.25 7.60
N LYS A 166 -1.43 16.14 7.53
CA LYS A 166 -0.03 15.80 7.25
C LYS A 166 0.75 15.49 8.54
N ILE A 167 0.26 15.91 9.69
CA ILE A 167 0.89 15.65 11.00
C ILE A 167 0.91 14.13 11.24
N GLY A 168 2.08 13.58 11.56
CA GLY A 168 2.33 12.15 11.68
C GLY A 168 2.51 11.41 10.35
N ALA A 169 1.96 11.93 9.23
CA ALA A 169 2.20 11.40 7.89
C ALA A 169 3.52 11.91 7.30
N GLU A 170 3.96 13.14 7.62
CA GLU A 170 5.24 13.71 7.17
C GLU A 170 6.47 13.11 7.86
N GLU A 171 6.34 12.55 9.06
CA GLU A 171 7.43 11.80 9.72
C GLU A 171 7.59 10.40 9.10
N GLU A 172 6.48 9.73 8.76
CA GLU A 172 6.50 8.52 7.93
C GLU A 172 6.96 8.83 6.51
N LYS A 173 6.58 9.99 5.95
CA LYS A 173 7.09 10.45 4.66
C LYS A 173 8.55 10.82 4.75
N GLN A 174 9.11 11.49 5.78
CA GLN A 174 10.56 11.74 5.83
C GLN A 174 11.37 10.48 6.11
N ALA A 175 10.81 9.51 6.83
CA ALA A 175 11.34 8.15 6.89
C ALA A 175 11.20 7.40 5.55
N ALA A 176 10.20 7.73 4.72
CA ALA A 176 9.94 7.14 3.41
C ALA A 176 10.43 7.97 2.20
N LEU A 177 10.89 9.22 2.38
CA LEU A 177 11.30 10.21 1.36
C LEU A 177 12.76 9.99 0.94
N GLY A 178 13.35 8.88 1.37
CA GLY A 178 14.33 8.17 0.55
C GLY A 178 13.73 7.52 -0.70
N LEU A 179 12.42 7.61 -0.93
CA LEU A 179 11.69 7.01 -2.06
C LEU A 179 10.56 7.93 -2.55
N GLU A 180 10.88 8.92 -3.39
CA GLU A 180 9.88 9.57 -4.26
C GLU A 180 10.04 9.08 -5.70
N GLU A 181 9.00 8.40 -6.19
CA GLU A 181 8.29 8.64 -7.46
C GLU A 181 7.38 7.43 -7.75
N ALA A 182 6.06 7.71 -7.81
CA ALA A 182 4.97 6.87 -8.29
C ALA A 182 5.20 5.35 -8.17
N SER A 183 5.26 4.82 -6.95
CA SER A 183 5.50 3.39 -6.80
C SER A 183 4.20 2.60 -6.92
N CYS A 184 3.91 2.12 -8.11
CA CYS A 184 3.11 0.91 -8.30
C CYS A 184 3.44 -0.10 -7.17
N THR A 185 2.44 -0.66 -6.50
CA THR A 185 2.64 -1.55 -5.33
C THR A 185 3.53 -2.74 -5.69
N LEU A 186 3.43 -3.25 -6.92
CA LEU A 186 4.37 -4.23 -7.49
C LEU A 186 5.78 -3.66 -7.64
N CYS A 187 5.95 -2.43 -8.14
CA CYS A 187 7.25 -1.76 -8.20
C CYS A 187 7.84 -1.51 -6.80
N CYS A 188 7.02 -1.25 -5.78
CA CYS A 188 7.46 -1.16 -4.39
C CYS A 188 8.01 -2.50 -3.87
N LEU A 189 7.29 -3.60 -4.12
CA LEU A 189 7.74 -4.95 -3.80
C LEU A 189 9.03 -5.31 -4.56
N VAL A 190 9.13 -4.94 -5.84
CA VAL A 190 10.32 -5.16 -6.68
C VAL A 190 11.51 -4.32 -6.21
N LYS A 191 11.32 -3.02 -5.94
CA LYS A 191 12.36 -2.10 -5.43
C LYS A 191 12.93 -2.57 -4.09
N ASN A 192 12.09 -3.16 -3.23
CA ASN A 192 12.50 -3.65 -1.92
C ASN A 192 13.03 -5.11 -1.92
N ARG A 193 12.94 -5.84 -3.05
CA ARG A 193 13.58 -7.15 -3.20
C ARG A 193 15.06 -6.98 -3.54
N LYS A 194 15.92 -7.05 -2.53
CA LYS A 194 17.36 -7.25 -2.72
C LYS A 194 17.62 -8.71 -3.06
N LEU A 195 17.57 -9.05 -4.34
CA LEU A 195 18.01 -10.35 -4.82
C LEU A 195 19.50 -10.21 -5.16
N ASN A 196 20.35 -10.59 -4.21
CA ASN A 196 21.79 -10.54 -4.40
C ASN A 196 22.20 -11.65 -5.37
N PRO A 197 23.05 -11.36 -6.37
CA PRO A 197 23.65 -12.39 -7.20
C PRO A 197 24.43 -13.38 -6.33
N ILE A 198 24.34 -14.66 -6.66
CA ILE A 198 25.13 -15.74 -6.09
C ILE A 198 26.01 -16.28 -7.21
N ASP A 199 27.31 -16.37 -6.97
CA ASP A 199 28.23 -16.98 -7.93
C ASP A 199 27.92 -18.47 -8.05
N ILE A 200 27.80 -18.95 -9.29
CA ILE A 200 27.52 -20.37 -9.58
C ILE A 200 28.83 -21.09 -9.90
N ILE A 201 29.56 -20.57 -10.89
CA ILE A 201 30.84 -21.06 -11.41
C ILE A 201 31.68 -19.89 -11.93
N PRO A 202 32.96 -20.06 -12.32
CA PRO A 202 33.77 -18.97 -12.84
C PRO A 202 33.11 -18.17 -13.98
N GLY A 203 32.86 -16.89 -13.71
CA GLY A 203 32.22 -15.96 -14.65
C GLY A 203 30.69 -16.10 -14.76
N GLY A 204 30.06 -17.00 -14.00
CA GLY A 204 28.61 -17.21 -13.94
C GLY A 204 28.02 -16.81 -12.60
N SER A 205 26.92 -16.04 -12.62
CA SER A 205 26.18 -15.63 -11.43
C SER A 205 24.67 -15.77 -11.66
N MET A 206 23.92 -16.03 -10.58
CA MET A 206 22.48 -16.20 -10.62
C MET A 206 21.77 -15.34 -9.58
N LYS A 207 20.64 -14.79 -9.98
CA LYS A 207 19.71 -14.03 -9.15
C LYS A 207 18.37 -14.74 -9.10
N ILE A 208 18.07 -15.42 -8.00
CA ILE A 208 16.79 -16.13 -7.80
C ILE A 208 15.65 -15.10 -7.75
N LEU A 209 14.68 -15.22 -8.64
CA LEU A 209 13.49 -14.35 -8.71
C LEU A 209 12.32 -14.90 -7.89
N ARG A 210 12.14 -16.22 -7.86
CA ARG A 210 11.06 -16.93 -7.19
C ARG A 210 11.50 -18.35 -6.83
N GLU A 211 11.02 -18.89 -5.72
CA GLU A 211 11.38 -20.23 -5.22
C GLU A 211 10.39 -21.34 -5.60
N THR A 212 9.16 -21.04 -6.05
CA THR A 212 8.17 -22.08 -6.43
C THR A 212 7.10 -21.58 -7.41
N PRO A 213 7.11 -21.97 -8.70
CA PRO A 213 8.22 -22.69 -9.36
C PRO A 213 9.48 -21.83 -9.36
N THR A 214 10.64 -22.47 -9.31
CA THR A 214 11.90 -21.75 -9.15
C THR A 214 12.27 -21.06 -10.46
N SER A 215 12.66 -19.79 -10.38
CA SER A 215 13.11 -19.04 -11.54
C SER A 215 14.21 -18.06 -11.17
N ALA A 216 15.08 -17.78 -12.13
CA ALA A 216 16.22 -16.92 -11.92
C ALA A 216 16.62 -16.17 -13.19
N ILE A 217 17.34 -15.07 -12.99
CA ILE A 217 18.17 -14.46 -14.04
C ILE A 217 19.60 -14.96 -13.85
N VAL A 218 20.17 -15.54 -14.90
CA VAL A 218 21.54 -16.03 -14.90
C VAL A 218 22.36 -15.16 -15.86
N ARG A 219 23.57 -14.80 -15.42
CA ARG A 219 24.51 -13.99 -16.19
C ARG A 219 25.84 -14.69 -16.29
N PHE A 220 26.38 -14.73 -17.50
CA PHE A 220 27.72 -15.20 -17.77
C PHE A 220 28.54 -14.14 -18.49
N LYS A 221 29.83 -14.05 -18.15
CA LYS A 221 30.78 -13.18 -18.86
C LYS A 221 31.17 -13.76 -20.21
N ALA A 222 31.43 -12.87 -21.16
CA ALA A 222 31.96 -13.24 -22.47
C ALA A 222 33.21 -14.12 -22.31
N GLY A 223 33.23 -15.25 -23.01
CA GLY A 223 34.32 -16.21 -22.94
C GLY A 223 34.16 -17.30 -21.87
N SER A 224 33.20 -17.19 -20.94
CA SER A 224 32.92 -18.25 -19.98
C SER A 224 32.47 -19.55 -20.66
N VAL A 225 32.71 -20.66 -19.96
CA VAL A 225 32.30 -22.01 -20.37
C VAL A 225 31.63 -22.67 -19.18
N GLU A 226 30.48 -23.28 -19.41
CA GLU A 226 29.93 -24.28 -18.50
C GLU A 226 30.48 -25.64 -18.94
N PRO A 227 31.19 -26.38 -18.05
CA PRO A 227 31.57 -27.75 -18.32
C PRO A 227 30.34 -28.63 -18.56
N ALA A 228 30.52 -29.82 -19.14
CA ALA A 228 29.42 -30.77 -19.24
C ALA A 228 28.81 -31.01 -17.85
N HIS A 229 27.50 -30.83 -17.74
CA HIS A 229 26.76 -31.04 -16.51
C HIS A 229 25.30 -31.40 -16.80
N HIS A 230 24.63 -31.92 -15.77
CA HIS A 230 23.20 -32.20 -15.80
C HIS A 230 22.50 -31.75 -14.51
N HIS A 231 21.17 -31.72 -14.57
CA HIS A 231 20.28 -31.30 -13.48
C HIS A 231 19.26 -32.40 -13.16
N THR A 232 18.79 -32.48 -11.90
CA THR A 232 17.71 -33.40 -11.53
C THR A 232 16.40 -33.01 -12.21
N PHE A 233 16.15 -31.71 -12.37
CA PHE A 233 14.93 -31.18 -12.97
C PHE A 233 15.21 -30.60 -14.35
N GLY A 234 14.25 -30.79 -15.26
CA GLY A 234 14.28 -30.12 -16.55
C GLY A 234 14.07 -28.61 -16.37
N HIS A 235 14.67 -27.83 -17.27
CA HIS A 235 14.61 -26.38 -17.18
C HIS A 235 14.32 -25.74 -18.53
N ASP A 236 13.55 -24.66 -18.46
CA ASP A 236 13.24 -23.74 -19.54
C ASP A 236 14.21 -22.57 -19.48
N LEU A 237 14.79 -22.17 -20.61
CA LEU A 237 15.56 -20.93 -20.67
C LEU A 237 15.15 -20.05 -21.86
N VAL A 238 15.23 -18.73 -21.66
CA VAL A 238 15.09 -17.72 -22.72
C VAL A 238 16.25 -16.75 -22.62
N VAL A 239 16.96 -16.53 -23.72
CA VAL A 239 18.07 -15.55 -23.78
C VAL A 239 17.50 -14.14 -23.81
N LEU A 240 17.95 -13.29 -22.90
CA LEU A 240 17.54 -11.89 -22.78
C LEU A 240 18.58 -10.96 -23.40
N GLU A 241 19.87 -11.27 -23.23
CA GLU A 241 20.99 -10.51 -23.79
C GLU A 241 22.12 -11.47 -24.19
N GLY A 242 22.93 -11.07 -25.18
CA GLY A 242 24.13 -11.80 -25.61
C GLY A 242 23.85 -13.02 -26.49
N LYS A 243 24.86 -13.91 -26.56
CA LYS A 243 24.87 -15.06 -27.45
C LYS A 243 25.62 -16.24 -26.81
N LYS A 244 25.03 -17.43 -26.89
CA LYS A 244 25.63 -18.67 -26.38
C LYS A 244 25.39 -19.87 -27.30
N SER A 245 26.25 -20.86 -27.19
CA SER A 245 26.06 -22.19 -27.80
C SER A 245 25.85 -23.21 -26.71
N VAL A 246 24.82 -24.03 -26.84
CA VAL A 246 24.53 -25.17 -25.96
C VAL A 246 24.73 -26.46 -26.74
N TRP A 247 25.66 -27.29 -26.28
CA TRP A 247 25.85 -28.65 -26.77
C TRP A 247 25.13 -29.60 -25.84
N ASN A 248 24.02 -30.18 -26.30
CA ASN A 248 23.38 -31.28 -25.60
C ASN A 248 24.10 -32.58 -25.99
N LEU A 249 24.93 -33.07 -25.08
CA LEU A 249 25.79 -34.23 -25.31
C LEU A 249 24.99 -35.53 -25.33
N THR A 250 23.91 -35.61 -24.55
CA THR A 250 22.96 -36.73 -24.58
C THR A 250 22.33 -36.91 -25.96
N LYS A 251 21.87 -35.81 -26.56
CA LYS A 251 21.19 -35.80 -27.87
C LYS A 251 22.14 -35.65 -29.04
N LYS A 252 23.43 -35.35 -28.80
CA LYS A 252 24.42 -35.04 -29.82
C LYS A 252 23.96 -33.90 -30.74
N ALA A 253 23.40 -32.86 -30.13
CA ALA A 253 22.86 -31.71 -30.83
C ALA A 253 23.48 -30.42 -30.30
N ARG A 254 23.62 -29.43 -31.19
CA ARG A 254 24.10 -28.08 -30.86
C ARG A 254 22.99 -27.08 -31.14
N TYR A 255 22.83 -26.13 -30.22
CA TYR A 255 21.89 -25.03 -30.33
C TYR A 255 22.66 -23.72 -30.16
N ASP A 256 22.72 -22.92 -31.21
CA ASP A 256 23.25 -21.56 -31.14
C ASP A 256 22.08 -20.63 -30.80
N LEU A 257 22.14 -19.98 -29.64
CA LEU A 257 21.05 -19.17 -29.08
C LEU A 257 21.46 -17.70 -29.01
N GLY A 258 20.59 -16.82 -29.49
CA GLY A 258 20.67 -15.37 -29.34
C GLY A 258 19.42 -14.81 -28.65
N VAL A 259 19.34 -13.48 -28.54
CA VAL A 259 18.25 -12.78 -27.85
C VAL A 259 16.88 -13.22 -28.36
N GLY A 260 16.02 -13.63 -27.42
CA GLY A 260 14.66 -14.11 -27.70
C GLY A 260 14.55 -15.62 -27.93
N ASP A 261 15.66 -16.32 -28.16
CA ASP A 261 15.64 -17.77 -28.35
C ASP A 261 15.33 -18.52 -27.06
N TYR A 262 14.53 -19.58 -27.19
CA TYR A 262 14.11 -20.46 -26.11
C TYR A 262 14.73 -21.86 -26.28
N LEU A 263 15.15 -22.46 -25.17
CA LEU A 263 15.58 -23.85 -25.14
C LEU A 263 15.04 -24.55 -23.89
N PHE A 264 14.42 -25.71 -24.09
CA PHE A 264 14.09 -26.64 -23.01
C PHE A 264 15.14 -27.74 -22.94
N THR A 265 15.72 -27.93 -21.74
CA THR A 265 16.61 -29.05 -21.45
C THR A 265 15.88 -30.02 -20.51
N PRO A 266 15.59 -31.26 -20.95
CA PRO A 266 15.01 -32.28 -20.08
C PRO A 266 15.87 -32.62 -18.88
N ALA A 267 15.23 -33.12 -17.81
CA ALA A 267 15.91 -33.67 -16.65
C ALA A 267 16.92 -34.76 -17.06
N GLY A 268 18.13 -34.69 -16.51
CA GLY A 268 19.20 -35.67 -16.77
C GLY A 268 19.90 -35.55 -18.13
N ASP A 269 19.49 -34.64 -19.03
CA ASP A 269 20.27 -34.37 -20.23
C ASP A 269 21.57 -33.64 -19.86
N SER A 270 22.72 -34.21 -20.24
CA SER A 270 24.03 -33.60 -20.03
C SER A 270 24.32 -32.60 -21.15
N HIS A 271 24.75 -31.40 -20.77
CA HIS A 271 25.03 -30.34 -21.72
C HIS A 271 26.23 -29.48 -21.32
N ARG A 272 26.88 -28.91 -22.33
CA ARG A 272 28.01 -27.97 -22.22
C ARG A 272 27.63 -26.65 -22.86
N VAL A 273 28.13 -25.53 -22.33
CA VAL A 273 27.76 -24.20 -22.85
C VAL A 273 28.98 -23.32 -23.06
N LYS A 274 28.99 -22.56 -24.16
CA LYS A 274 29.97 -21.48 -24.41
C LYS A 274 29.24 -20.16 -24.53
N TYR A 275 29.73 -19.15 -23.83
CA TYR A 275 29.28 -17.78 -23.90
C TYR A 275 30.23 -16.96 -24.77
N TYR A 276 29.73 -16.36 -25.85
CA TYR A 276 30.54 -15.55 -26.77
C TYR A 276 30.52 -14.06 -26.39
N GLU A 277 29.42 -13.63 -25.78
CA GLU A 277 29.19 -12.27 -25.30
C GLU A 277 28.80 -12.33 -23.82
N ASP A 278 28.80 -11.19 -23.14
CA ASP A 278 28.14 -11.08 -21.83
C ASP A 278 26.68 -11.46 -22.06
N THR A 279 26.25 -12.55 -21.46
CA THR A 279 24.97 -13.19 -21.78
C THR A 279 24.10 -13.23 -20.54
N GLU A 280 22.86 -12.75 -20.67
CA GLU A 280 21.82 -12.84 -19.66
C GLU A 280 20.69 -13.73 -20.17
N PHE A 281 20.21 -14.65 -19.33
CA PHE A 281 19.03 -15.45 -19.66
C PHE A 281 18.14 -15.66 -18.44
N PHE A 282 16.83 -15.71 -18.70
CA PHE A 282 15.86 -16.19 -17.73
C PHE A 282 15.84 -17.71 -17.77
N ILE A 283 15.83 -18.34 -16.60
CA ILE A 283 15.71 -19.80 -16.45
C ILE A 283 14.64 -20.15 -15.41
N LYS A 284 13.88 -21.21 -15.67
CA LYS A 284 12.83 -21.73 -14.78
C LYS A 284 12.92 -23.26 -14.70
N TRP A 285 12.76 -23.79 -13.50
CA TRP A 285 12.71 -25.23 -13.23
C TRP A 285 11.84 -25.51 -12.00
N GLU A 286 11.58 -26.77 -11.72
CA GLU A 286 10.87 -27.21 -10.52
C GLU A 286 11.84 -27.64 -9.43
N GLY A 287 11.52 -27.41 -8.16
CA GLY A 287 12.35 -27.89 -7.04
C GLY A 287 13.62 -27.07 -6.76
N GLN A 288 14.54 -27.67 -6.01
CA GLN A 288 15.80 -27.03 -5.63
C GLN A 288 16.79 -26.98 -6.80
N TRP A 289 17.61 -25.93 -6.87
CA TRP A 289 18.70 -25.86 -7.86
C TRP A 289 19.78 -26.89 -7.52
N ASP A 290 20.19 -27.65 -8.52
CA ASP A 290 21.35 -28.51 -8.47
C ASP A 290 22.15 -28.40 -9.76
N MET A 291 23.40 -28.85 -9.76
CA MET A 291 24.23 -28.95 -10.95
C MET A 291 25.29 -30.02 -10.70
N PHE A 292 25.24 -31.10 -11.48
CA PHE A 292 26.17 -32.21 -11.37
C PHE A 292 27.14 -32.14 -12.53
N PHE A 293 28.41 -31.84 -12.24
CA PHE A 293 29.45 -31.77 -13.26
C PHE A 293 29.86 -33.18 -13.72
N ASP A 294 29.78 -33.37 -15.03
CA ASP A 294 30.22 -34.58 -15.73
C ASP A 294 31.63 -34.41 -16.33
N GLU A 295 32.16 -33.18 -16.31
CA GLU A 295 33.43 -32.81 -16.92
C GLU A 295 34.12 -31.67 -16.14
N GLU A 296 35.46 -31.69 -16.16
CA GLU A 296 36.31 -30.61 -15.62
C GLU A 296 36.37 -29.39 -16.55
N LEU A 297 36.49 -28.20 -15.98
CA LEU A 297 36.48 -26.94 -16.75
C LEU A 297 37.57 -26.86 -17.83
N GLU A 298 38.78 -27.33 -17.56
CA GLU A 298 39.86 -27.35 -18.56
C GLU A 298 39.55 -28.27 -19.75
N ALA A 299 38.92 -29.41 -19.51
CA ALA A 299 38.49 -30.33 -20.55
C ALA A 299 37.39 -29.69 -21.42
N ALA A 300 36.45 -29.00 -20.79
CA ALA A 300 35.40 -28.27 -21.48
C ALA A 300 35.97 -27.18 -22.42
N HIS A 301 36.96 -26.41 -21.96
CA HIS A 301 37.64 -25.41 -22.79
C HIS A 301 38.31 -26.03 -24.02
N LYS A 302 39.02 -27.15 -23.85
CA LYS A 302 39.67 -27.86 -24.96
C LYS A 302 38.65 -28.40 -25.96
N ALA A 303 37.58 -29.02 -25.47
CA ALA A 303 36.52 -29.57 -26.31
C ALA A 303 35.84 -28.49 -27.16
N VAL A 304 35.52 -27.34 -26.57
CA VAL A 304 34.93 -26.20 -27.29
C VAL A 304 35.90 -25.65 -28.34
N ALA A 305 37.18 -25.51 -28.01
CA ALA A 305 38.18 -25.00 -28.96
C ALA A 305 38.29 -25.92 -30.19
N GLN A 306 38.43 -27.23 -29.96
CA GLN A 306 38.55 -28.22 -31.03
C GLN A 306 37.31 -28.24 -31.94
N GLU A 307 36.11 -28.08 -31.38
CA GLU A 307 34.89 -28.10 -32.16
C GLU A 307 34.67 -26.82 -32.99
N LEU A 308 35.07 -25.66 -32.46
CA LEU A 308 35.04 -24.40 -33.22
C LEU A 308 36.06 -24.39 -34.38
N GLU A 309 37.21 -25.03 -34.20
CA GLU A 309 38.17 -25.26 -35.28
C GLU A 309 37.61 -26.17 -36.37
N ASN A 310 36.90 -27.25 -35.99
CA ASN A 310 36.31 -28.19 -36.94
C ASN A 310 35.07 -27.65 -37.69
N GLY A 311 34.32 -26.71 -37.10
CA GLY A 311 33.13 -26.09 -37.69
C GLY A 311 33.39 -24.86 -38.57
N SER A 312 34.66 -24.47 -38.74
CA SER A 312 35.08 -23.32 -39.58
C SER A 312 35.55 -23.72 -40.99
N ASN A 313 35.26 -24.95 -41.43
CA ASN A 313 35.50 -25.49 -42.77
C ASN A 313 34.20 -25.70 -43.55
#